data_AF-A0A946SWZ4-F1
#
_entry.id   AF-A0A946SWZ4-F1
#
_cell.length_a   1.000
_cell.length_b   1.000
_cell.length_c   1.000
_cell.angle_alpha   90.00
_cell.angle_beta   90.00
_cell.angle_gamma   90.00
#
_symmetry.space_group_name_H-M   'P 1'
#
loop_
_entity.id
_entity.type
_entity.pdbx_description
1 polymer ?
#
loop_
_entity_poly.entity_id
_entity_poly.type
_entity_poly.pdbx_seq_one_letter_code
_entity_poly.pdbx_strand_id
1 'polypeptide(L)' 'GWDGTYNGKLMPSTDYWFTITLDMLYGDDQTLIKTFKGHFSLKR' A
#
# COMPACT_ATOMS: atom_id res chain seq x y z
N GLY A 1 0.87 8.82 -6.39
CA GLY A 1 1.32 9.03 -5.00
C GLY A 1 0.13 9.39 -4.15
N TRP A 2 0.24 9.28 -2.83
CA TRP A 2 -0.80 9.76 -1.91
C TRP A 2 -0.82 11.29 -1.89
N ASP A 3 -2.01 11.90 -1.82
CA ASP A 3 -2.19 13.36 -1.75
C ASP A 3 -2.01 13.94 -0.35
N GLY A 4 -1.72 13.09 0.64
CA GLY A 4 -1.49 13.48 2.03
C GLY A 4 -2.76 13.60 2.88
N THR A 5 -3.91 13.17 2.36
CA THR A 5 -5.18 13.21 3.10
C THR A 5 -5.68 11.82 3.51
N TYR A 6 -6.13 11.67 4.75
CA TYR A 6 -6.79 10.45 5.23
C TYR A 6 -8.13 10.81 5.86
N ASN A 7 -9.23 10.25 5.34
CA ASN A 7 -10.60 10.56 5.77
C ASN A 7 -10.89 12.08 5.81
N GLY A 8 -10.42 12.81 4.79
CA GLY A 8 -10.61 14.25 4.66
C GLY A 8 -9.73 15.12 5.57
N LYS A 9 -8.78 14.52 6.31
CA LYS A 9 -7.84 15.24 7.18
C LYS A 9 -6.42 15.19 6.62
N LEU A 10 -5.72 16.32 6.67
CA LEU A 10 -4.29 16.40 6.37
C LEU A 10 -3.49 15.58 7.38
N MET A 11 -2.60 14.75 6.86
CA MET A 11 -1.75 13.89 7.66
C MET A 11 -0.36 14.50 7.87
N PRO A 12 0.36 14.10 8.93
CA PRO A 12 1.70 14.62 9.22
C PRO A 12 2.71 14.40 8.08
N SER A 13 3.66 15.31 7.90
CA SER A 13 4.80 15.15 6.99
C SER A 13 5.84 14.20 7.60
N THR A 14 5.52 12.91 7.62
CA THR A 14 6.33 11.82 8.17
C THR A 14 6.46 10.68 7.17
N ASP A 15 7.16 9.62 7.55
CA ASP A 15 7.21 8.36 6.81
C ASP A 15 5.96 7.52 7.01
N TYR A 16 5.51 6.88 5.94
CA TYR A 16 4.35 5.99 5.90
C TYR A 16 4.73 4.67 5.23
N TRP A 17 4.32 3.56 5.85
CA TRP A 17 4.54 2.21 5.35
C TRP A 17 3.25 1.65 4.80
N PHE A 18 3.36 0.86 3.73
CA PHE A 18 2.24 0.14 3.16
C PHE A 18 2.59 -1.33 2.94
N THR A 19 1.58 -2.18 3.03
CA THR A 19 1.64 -3.58 2.63
C THR A 19 0.47 -3.85 1.69
N ILE A 20 0.75 -4.43 0.53
CA ILE A 20 -0.25 -4.88 -0.44
C ILE A 20 -0.15 -6.40 -0.50
N THR A 21 -1.25 -7.08 -0.19
CA THR A 21 -1.38 -8.52 -0.41
C THR A 21 -2.27 -8.72 -1.63
N LEU A 22 -1.72 -9.36 -2.66
CA LEU A 22 -2.46 -9.73 -3.87
C LEU A 22 -2.69 -11.23 -3.86
N ASP A 23 -3.97 -11.60 -3.79
CA ASP A 23 -4.41 -12.98 -3.94
C ASP A 23 -4.75 -13.18 -5.42
N MET A 24 -3.90 -13.91 -6.14
CA MET A 24 -4.08 -14.15 -7.57
C MET A 24 -4.37 -15.63 -7.79
N LEU A 25 -5.33 -15.94 -8.66
CA LEU A 25 -5.46 -17.29 -9.20
C LEU A 25 -4.33 -17.51 -10.23
N TYR A 26 -3.57 -18.58 -10.05
CA TYR A 26 -2.48 -19.01 -10.91
C TYR A 26 -2.79 -20.43 -11.42
N GLY A 27 -3.25 -20.54 -12.66
CA GLY A 27 -3.76 -21.81 -13.19
C GLY A 27 -5.14 -22.18 -12.63
N ASP A 28 -5.58 -23.42 -12.90
CA ASP A 28 -6.97 -23.82 -12.67
C ASP A 28 -7.38 -23.91 -11.19
N ASP A 29 -6.44 -24.17 -10.26
CA ASP A 29 -6.75 -24.37 -8.83
C ASP A 29 -5.68 -23.86 -7.84
N GLN A 30 -4.63 -23.17 -8.31
CA GLN A 30 -3.58 -22.68 -7.40
C GLN A 30 -3.77 -21.19 -7.12
N THR A 31 -3.68 -20.82 -5.85
CA THR A 31 -3.66 -19.41 -5.45
C THR A 31 -2.21 -19.01 -5.21
N LEU A 32 -1.74 -17.99 -5.91
CA LEU A 32 -0.47 -17.34 -5.64
C LEU A 32 -0.73 -16.08 -4.82
N ILE A 33 -0.28 -16.10 -3.56
CA ILE A 33 -0.31 -14.93 -2.68
C ILE A 33 0.99 -14.17 -2.87
N LYS A 34 0.91 -12.92 -3.31
CA LYS A 34 2.07 -12.04 -3.46
C LYS A 34 1.94 -10.83 -2.53
N THR A 35 2.90 -10.70 -1.62
CA THR A 35 2.96 -9.56 -0.70
C THR A 35 4.02 -8.56 -1.16
N PHE A 36 3.63 -7.29 -1.26
CA PHE A 36 4.51 -6.16 -1.51
C PHE A 36 4.56 -5.26 -0.28
N LYS A 37 5.75 -4.89 0.14
CA LYS A 37 5.96 -3.95 1.24
C LYS A 37 6.75 -2.76 0.71
N GLY A 38 6.41 -1.57 1.19
CA GLY A 38 7.11 -0.35 0.80
C GLY A 38 6.82 0.78 1.78
N HIS A 39 7.50 1.90 1.57
CA HIS A 39 7.25 3.12 2.31
C HIS A 39 7.40 4.34 1.41
N PHE A 40 6.84 5.45 1.86
CA PHE A 40 7.02 6.74 1.24
C PHE A 40 6.90 7.83 2.30
N SER A 41 7.57 8.95 2.09
CA SER A 41 7.56 10.09 3.02
C SER A 41 6.71 11.21 2.43
N LEU A 42 5.83 11.80 3.25
CA LEU A 42 5.21 13.06 2.88
C LEU A 42 6.19 14.20 3.15
N LYS A 43 6.76 14.77 2.09
CA LYS A 43 7.53 16.02 2.18
C LYS A 43 6.60 17.23 2.01
N ARG A 44 6.91 18.30 2.75
CA ARG A 44 6.25 19.60 2.65
C ARG A 44 7.10 20.55 1.82
#